data_AF-A0AAV9NYF9-F1
#
_entry.id   AF-A0AAV9NYF9-F1
#
_cell.length_a   1.000
_cell.length_b   1.000
_cell.length_c   1.000
_cell.angle_alpha   90.00
_cell.angle_beta   90.00
_cell.angle_gamma   90.00
#
_symmetry.space_group_name_H-M   'P 1'
#
loop_
_entity.id
_entity.type
_entity.pdbx_description
1 polymer ?
#
loop_
_entity_poly.entity_id
_entity_poly.type
_entity_poly.pdbx_seq_one_letter_code
_entity_poly.pdbx_strand_id
1 'polypeptide(L)'
;MPPPDGPRPEVVGPESGPAPPFPLRLNGKVIKGFGRGSSELGIPTANIPISGLSVGGHEDVESGVYYGWAGLSASKATSSPASEYTLMSPDVFSSLQKSLPTSGGKEGGEEGEGKVYPMVMSIGWNPFYKNSVRSVEVHLMHGLSHQFYESHMNLVVLGFIRPEYDYVSKESLVEDIRTDIDVAGRSLCREKYREYAGEGYLREFGGRSEVGS
;
A
#
# COMPACT_ATOMS: atom_id res chain seq x y z
N MET A 1 7.53 12.33 16.05
CA MET A 1 6.87 12.45 17.37
C MET A 1 6.75 11.07 18.00
N PRO A 2 6.75 10.87 19.32
CA PRO A 2 6.52 9.52 19.87
C PRO A 2 5.10 9.03 19.55
N PRO A 3 4.88 7.70 19.46
CA PRO A 3 3.53 7.13 19.42
C PRO A 3 2.69 7.59 20.62
N PRO A 4 1.36 7.73 20.47
CA PRO A 4 0.48 8.14 21.56
C PRO A 4 0.37 7.06 22.65
N ASP A 5 0.14 7.48 23.89
CA ASP A 5 -0.20 6.58 24.98
C ASP A 5 -1.63 6.04 24.82
N GLY A 6 -1.82 4.73 24.84
CA GLY A 6 -3.13 4.07 24.82
C GLY A 6 -3.50 3.39 23.48
N PRO A 7 -4.70 2.81 23.40
CA PRO A 7 -5.11 2.05 22.21
C PRO A 7 -5.34 2.99 21.03
N ARG A 8 -4.80 2.59 19.87
CA ARG A 8 -5.05 3.26 18.59
C ARG A 8 -6.46 2.92 18.07
N PRO A 9 -7.09 3.79 17.25
CA PRO A 9 -8.37 3.48 16.63
C PRO A 9 -8.31 2.19 15.80
N GLU A 10 -9.33 1.34 15.88
CA GLU A 10 -9.38 0.09 15.10
C GLU A 10 -9.69 0.31 13.61
N VAL A 11 -10.31 1.43 13.27
CA VAL A 11 -10.63 1.90 11.92
C VAL A 11 -10.37 3.40 11.81
N VAL A 12 -10.12 3.89 10.59
CA VAL A 12 -9.87 5.32 10.31
C VAL A 12 -10.65 5.81 9.09
N GLY A 13 -10.94 7.11 9.01
CA GLY A 13 -11.76 7.69 7.93
C GLY A 13 -13.27 7.53 8.15
N PRO A 14 -14.11 8.36 7.50
CA PRO A 14 -15.54 8.42 7.80
C PRO A 14 -16.34 7.24 7.24
N GLU A 15 -17.42 6.88 7.92
CA GLU A 15 -18.30 5.77 7.50
C GLU A 15 -18.99 6.02 6.14
N SER A 16 -19.12 7.28 5.74
CA SER A 16 -19.64 7.66 4.42
C SER A 16 -18.70 7.34 3.25
N GLY A 17 -17.47 6.90 3.52
CA GLY A 17 -16.44 6.63 2.51
C GLY A 17 -15.27 7.62 2.56
N PRO A 18 -14.29 7.50 1.66
CA PRO A 18 -13.18 8.44 1.54
C PRO A 18 -13.67 9.90 1.47
N ALA A 19 -13.03 10.78 2.21
CA ALA A 19 -13.34 12.21 2.21
C ALA A 19 -12.18 13.01 1.58
N PRO A 20 -12.43 14.20 1.01
CA PRO A 20 -11.37 15.03 0.43
C PRO A 20 -10.17 15.19 1.37
N PRO A 21 -8.92 15.04 0.86
CA PRO A 21 -8.56 14.97 -0.56
C PRO A 21 -8.63 13.56 -1.19
N PHE A 22 -9.09 12.54 -0.47
CA PHE A 22 -9.20 11.18 -0.99
C PHE A 22 -10.46 10.99 -1.85
N PRO A 23 -10.43 10.09 -2.86
CA PRO A 23 -9.34 9.19 -3.24
C PRO A 23 -8.20 9.91 -4.00
N LEU A 24 -6.97 9.52 -3.67
CA LEU A 24 -5.76 10.03 -4.31
C LEU A 24 -5.16 8.94 -5.20
N ARG A 25 -4.81 9.27 -6.45
CA ARG A 25 -4.23 8.31 -7.40
C ARG A 25 -2.74 8.56 -7.59
N LEU A 26 -1.96 7.49 -7.61
CA LEU A 26 -0.52 7.49 -7.88
C LEU A 26 -0.16 6.31 -8.78
N ASN A 27 0.92 6.41 -9.53
CA ASN A 27 1.47 5.26 -10.25
C ASN A 27 2.99 5.38 -10.42
N GLY A 28 3.62 4.26 -10.75
CA GLY A 28 5.02 4.24 -11.13
C GLY A 28 5.62 2.84 -11.16
N LYS A 29 6.87 2.76 -11.60
CA LYS A 29 7.64 1.52 -11.58
C LYS A 29 8.18 1.26 -10.18
N VAL A 30 8.06 0.01 -9.74
CA VAL A 30 8.64 -0.43 -8.48
C VAL A 30 10.15 -0.52 -8.63
N ILE A 31 10.88 0.27 -7.84
CA ILE A 31 12.34 0.25 -7.80
C ILE A 31 12.85 -0.41 -6.52
N LYS A 32 14.12 -0.80 -6.52
CA LYS A 32 14.82 -1.22 -5.31
C LYS A 32 15.04 0.00 -4.41
N GLY A 33 14.63 -0.12 -3.16
CA GLY A 33 14.97 0.85 -2.11
C GLY A 33 16.44 0.74 -1.69
N PHE A 34 16.85 1.59 -0.74
CA PHE A 34 18.23 1.71 -0.26
C PHE A 34 18.68 0.59 0.70
N GLY A 35 18.00 -0.55 0.72
CA GLY A 35 18.43 -1.74 1.46
C GLY A 35 18.48 -1.57 2.98
N ARG A 36 17.62 -0.72 3.56
CA ARG A 36 17.52 -0.56 5.03
C ARG A 36 16.25 -1.23 5.55
N GLY A 37 16.42 -2.23 6.41
CA GLY A 37 15.43 -2.62 7.41
C GLY A 37 14.24 -3.44 6.92
N SER A 38 13.41 -2.96 5.99
CA SER A 38 12.05 -3.50 5.79
C SER A 38 11.99 -5.00 5.46
N SER A 39 12.88 -5.48 4.58
CA SER A 39 13.04 -6.92 4.31
C SER A 39 13.57 -7.72 5.51
N GLU A 40 14.41 -7.14 6.35
CA GLU A 40 14.92 -7.74 7.60
C GLU A 40 13.91 -7.63 8.77
N LEU A 41 12.90 -6.77 8.64
CA LEU A 41 11.73 -6.71 9.51
C LEU A 41 10.69 -7.78 9.12
N GLY A 42 10.83 -8.41 7.96
CA GLY A 42 9.82 -9.30 7.39
C GLY A 42 8.63 -8.55 6.75
N ILE A 43 8.79 -7.26 6.46
CA ILE A 43 7.74 -6.36 5.95
C ILE A 43 8.24 -5.75 4.63
N PRO A 44 8.23 -6.51 3.52
CA PRO A 44 8.79 -6.04 2.25
C PRO A 44 8.04 -4.81 1.73
N THR A 45 8.77 -3.73 1.41
CA THR A 45 8.20 -2.49 0.85
C THR A 45 8.66 -2.25 -0.58
N ALA A 46 7.72 -1.89 -1.45
CA ALA A 46 7.95 -1.45 -2.81
C ALA A 46 8.21 0.05 -2.82
N ASN A 47 9.31 0.49 -3.41
CA ASN A 47 9.62 1.91 -3.53
C ASN A 47 9.11 2.43 -4.87
N ILE A 48 8.42 3.56 -4.85
CA ILE A 48 8.00 4.26 -6.08
C ILE A 48 8.66 5.65 -6.06
N PRO A 49 9.52 5.97 -7.06
CA PRO A 49 10.12 7.30 -7.15
C PRO A 49 9.04 8.28 -7.62
N ILE A 50 8.87 9.38 -6.89
CA ILE A 50 7.93 10.43 -7.26
C ILE A 50 8.68 11.76 -7.26
N SER A 51 9.01 12.26 -8.44
CA SER A 51 9.59 13.60 -8.59
C SER A 51 8.53 14.65 -8.31
N GLY A 52 8.73 15.49 -7.29
CA GLY A 52 7.85 16.63 -7.02
C GLY A 52 6.41 16.23 -6.69
N LEU A 53 6.23 15.28 -5.76
CA LEU A 53 4.97 14.66 -5.33
C LEU A 53 3.77 15.62 -5.37
N SER A 54 3.08 15.65 -6.50
CA SER A 54 1.74 16.18 -6.64
C SER A 54 0.83 14.96 -6.66
N VAL A 55 0.25 14.62 -5.52
CA VAL A 55 -0.66 13.48 -5.44
C VAL A 55 -2.03 13.97 -5.89
N GLY A 56 -2.39 13.70 -7.14
CA GLY A 56 -3.65 14.20 -7.70
C GLY A 56 -3.79 15.73 -7.63
N GLY A 57 -2.71 16.48 -7.81
CA GLY A 57 -2.71 17.95 -7.70
C GLY A 57 -2.37 18.50 -6.30
N HIS A 58 -2.18 17.64 -5.30
CA HIS A 58 -1.84 18.06 -3.93
C HIS A 58 -0.33 17.94 -3.68
N GLU A 59 0.34 19.09 -3.53
CA GLU A 59 1.77 19.17 -3.21
C GLU A 59 2.04 19.09 -1.69
N ASP A 60 1.02 19.38 -0.88
CA ASP A 60 1.08 19.45 0.60
C ASP A 60 0.58 18.16 1.29
N VAL A 61 0.83 16.99 0.71
CA VAL A 61 0.45 15.72 1.37
C VAL A 61 1.32 15.50 2.62
N GLU A 62 0.67 15.21 3.74
CA GLU A 62 1.33 15.01 5.04
C GLU A 62 2.25 13.80 5.01
N SER A 63 3.41 13.87 5.70
CA SER A 63 4.21 12.66 5.93
C SER A 63 3.49 11.73 6.90
N GLY A 64 3.46 10.44 6.59
CA GLY A 64 2.84 9.46 7.48
C GLY A 64 2.40 8.20 6.75
N VAL A 65 1.53 7.45 7.43
CA VAL A 65 1.01 6.17 6.96
C VAL A 65 -0.40 6.33 6.42
N TYR A 66 -0.62 5.74 5.26
CA TYR A 66 -1.85 5.77 4.48
C TYR A 66 -2.29 4.34 4.14
N TYR A 67 -3.53 4.19 3.69
CA TYR A 67 -4.06 2.91 3.23
C TYR A 67 -4.86 3.05 1.93
N GLY A 68 -5.01 1.94 1.22
CA GLY A 68 -5.78 1.91 -0.01
C GLY A 68 -5.64 0.60 -0.78
N TRP A 69 -5.82 0.70 -2.09
CA TRP A 69 -5.68 -0.42 -3.02
C TRP A 69 -4.49 -0.20 -3.96
N ALA A 70 -3.80 -1.28 -4.29
CA ALA A 70 -2.69 -1.31 -5.22
C ALA A 70 -2.95 -2.32 -6.35
N GLY A 71 -2.91 -1.83 -7.58
CA GLY A 71 -2.86 -2.63 -8.78
C GLY A 71 -1.42 -2.90 -9.18
N LEU A 72 -1.05 -4.17 -9.36
CA LEU A 72 0.30 -4.57 -9.76
C LEU A 72 0.23 -5.30 -11.11
N SER A 73 0.94 -4.78 -12.12
CA SER A 73 1.04 -5.42 -13.42
C SER A 73 1.67 -6.81 -13.32
N ALA A 74 1.30 -7.74 -14.21
CA ALA A 74 1.93 -9.05 -14.26
C ALA A 74 3.46 -8.92 -14.39
N SER A 75 4.19 -9.51 -13.44
CA SER A 75 5.65 -9.62 -13.50
C SER A 75 6.04 -10.88 -14.29
N LYS A 76 7.24 -10.91 -14.86
CA LYS A 76 7.82 -12.13 -15.48
C LYS A 76 8.09 -13.26 -14.48
N ALA A 77 7.83 -13.06 -13.19
CA ALA A 77 7.96 -14.08 -12.17
C ALA A 77 6.70 -14.98 -12.15
N THR A 78 6.87 -16.23 -12.59
CA THR A 78 5.82 -17.26 -12.62
C THR A 78 5.32 -17.59 -11.22
N SER A 79 4.00 -17.74 -11.06
CA SER A 79 3.32 -17.96 -9.79
C SER A 79 3.72 -19.24 -9.07
N SER A 80 3.82 -19.17 -7.74
CA SER A 80 3.78 -20.28 -6.80
C SER A 80 2.85 -19.88 -5.64
N PRO A 81 2.26 -20.84 -4.90
CA PRO A 81 1.19 -20.54 -3.94
C PRO A 81 1.63 -19.54 -2.88
N ALA A 82 0.77 -18.58 -2.59
CA ALA A 82 0.99 -17.54 -1.60
C ALA A 82 1.21 -18.16 -0.22
N SER A 83 2.37 -17.90 0.38
CA SER A 83 2.59 -18.12 1.81
C SER A 83 1.51 -17.39 2.60
N GLU A 84 0.98 -18.01 3.66
CA GLU A 84 0.06 -17.34 4.58
C GLU A 84 0.68 -16.00 5.01
N TYR A 85 -0.08 -14.91 4.85
CA TYR A 85 0.39 -13.57 5.18
C TYR A 85 0.26 -13.38 6.70
N THR A 86 1.39 -13.22 7.40
CA THR A 86 1.46 -13.33 8.88
C THR A 86 1.46 -12.00 9.63
N LEU A 87 1.44 -10.86 8.92
CA LEU A 87 1.52 -9.53 9.54
C LEU A 87 0.15 -8.95 9.93
N MET A 88 -0.94 -9.57 9.48
CA MET A 88 -2.31 -9.18 9.77
C MET A 88 -2.95 -10.20 10.70
N SER A 89 -3.84 -9.76 11.56
CA SER A 89 -4.63 -10.66 12.40
C SER A 89 -5.53 -11.57 11.54
N PRO A 90 -5.72 -12.84 11.94
CA PRO A 90 -6.51 -13.81 11.16
C PRO A 90 -7.95 -13.35 10.86
N ASP A 91 -8.58 -12.67 11.80
CA ASP A 91 -9.96 -12.18 11.64
C ASP A 91 -10.06 -11.08 10.58
N VAL A 92 -9.09 -10.16 10.57
CA VAL A 92 -9.02 -9.08 9.56
C VAL A 92 -8.68 -9.69 8.20
N PHE A 93 -7.74 -10.64 8.14
CA PHE A 93 -7.40 -11.35 6.91
C PHE A 93 -8.60 -12.07 6.31
N SER A 94 -9.35 -12.83 7.13
CA SER A 94 -10.57 -13.53 6.70
C SER A 94 -11.63 -12.55 6.18
N SER A 95 -11.81 -11.43 6.86
CA SER A 95 -12.77 -10.39 6.45
C SER A 95 -12.39 -9.73 5.13
N LEU A 96 -11.09 -9.46 4.94
CA LEU A 96 -10.56 -8.84 3.73
C LEU A 96 -10.61 -9.80 2.52
N GLN A 97 -10.32 -11.08 2.72
CA GLN A 97 -10.48 -12.10 1.67
C GLN A 97 -11.93 -12.28 1.23
N LYS A 98 -12.89 -12.18 2.15
CA LYS A 98 -14.33 -12.22 1.83
C LYS A 98 -14.81 -10.96 1.10
N SER A 99 -14.11 -9.84 1.29
CA SER A 99 -14.51 -8.55 0.74
C SER A 99 -13.89 -8.29 -0.63
N LEU A 100 -12.70 -8.83 -0.89
CA LEU A 100 -12.10 -8.82 -2.21
C LEU A 100 -13.00 -9.57 -3.21
N PRO A 101 -13.12 -9.10 -4.46
CA PRO A 101 -13.76 -9.87 -5.50
C PRO A 101 -13.07 -11.24 -5.54
N THR A 102 -13.82 -12.32 -5.28
CA THR A 102 -13.33 -13.67 -5.58
C THR A 102 -12.88 -13.62 -7.02
N SER A 103 -11.59 -13.82 -7.26
CA SER A 103 -11.05 -14.01 -8.60
C SER A 103 -11.78 -15.19 -9.22
N GLY A 104 -12.91 -14.93 -9.89
CA GLY A 104 -13.55 -15.82 -10.84
C GLY A 104 -12.75 -15.94 -12.13
N GLY A 105 -11.54 -15.36 -12.16
CA GLY A 105 -10.53 -15.68 -13.17
C GLY A 105 -9.96 -17.05 -12.87
N LYS A 106 -10.20 -18.00 -13.78
CA LYS A 106 -9.40 -19.22 -13.91
C LYS A 106 -7.91 -18.88 -13.68
N GLU A 107 -7.19 -19.74 -12.98
CA GLU A 107 -5.73 -19.80 -13.10
C GLU A 107 -5.39 -19.94 -14.59
N GLY A 108 -5.09 -18.82 -15.24
CA GLY A 108 -5.09 -18.69 -16.71
C GLY A 108 -5.62 -17.35 -17.22
N GLY A 109 -5.49 -16.26 -16.45
CA GLY A 109 -5.67 -14.91 -17.00
C GLY A 109 -4.63 -14.66 -18.09
N GLU A 110 -5.04 -14.00 -19.16
CA GLU A 110 -4.17 -13.64 -20.28
C GLU A 110 -2.90 -12.93 -19.76
N GLU A 111 -1.76 -13.19 -20.40
CA GLU A 111 -0.50 -12.49 -20.14
C GLU A 111 -0.72 -10.97 -20.28
N GLY A 112 -1.01 -10.28 -19.19
CA GLY A 112 -1.29 -8.84 -19.20
C GLY A 112 -2.22 -8.31 -18.12
N GLU A 113 -3.09 -9.14 -17.53
CA GLU A 113 -4.00 -8.64 -16.48
C GLU A 113 -3.29 -8.55 -15.11
N GLY A 114 -3.07 -7.33 -14.63
CA GLY A 114 -2.54 -7.11 -13.28
C GLY A 114 -3.53 -7.49 -12.16
N LYS A 115 -3.00 -7.68 -10.96
CA LYS A 115 -3.76 -8.07 -9.76
C LYS A 115 -3.90 -6.90 -8.80
N VAL A 116 -5.03 -6.85 -8.10
CA VAL A 116 -5.33 -5.82 -7.10
C VAL A 116 -5.14 -6.38 -5.70
N TYR A 117 -4.46 -5.61 -4.84
CA TYR A 117 -4.13 -5.97 -3.47
C TYR A 117 -4.46 -4.83 -2.52
N PRO A 118 -4.87 -5.14 -1.28
CA PRO A 118 -4.89 -4.14 -0.21
C PRO A 118 -3.46 -3.72 0.13
N MET A 119 -3.28 -2.46 0.52
CA MET A 119 -1.96 -1.93 0.87
C MET A 119 -2.00 -0.95 2.04
N VAL A 120 -0.86 -0.86 2.71
CA VAL A 120 -0.46 0.32 3.49
C VAL A 120 0.70 1.00 2.78
N MET A 121 0.81 2.31 2.95
CA MET A 121 1.81 3.13 2.28
C MET A 121 2.38 4.16 3.24
N SER A 122 3.70 4.31 3.24
CA SER A 122 4.39 5.40 3.94
C SER A 122 4.78 6.47 2.92
N ILE A 123 4.47 7.74 3.24
CA ILE A 123 4.99 8.92 2.54
C ILE A 123 5.92 9.65 3.50
N GLY A 124 7.16 9.86 3.08
CA GLY A 124 8.17 10.53 3.89
C GLY A 124 9.14 11.36 3.05
N TRP A 125 10.15 11.92 3.70
CA TRP A 125 11.25 12.62 3.05
C TRP A 125 12.47 11.71 2.92
N ASN A 126 13.12 11.75 1.75
CA ASN A 126 14.32 10.95 1.52
C ASN A 126 15.57 11.64 2.10
N PRO A 127 16.24 11.06 3.13
CA PRO A 127 17.41 11.66 3.75
C PRO A 127 18.63 11.78 2.81
N PHE A 128 18.76 10.87 1.83
CA PHE A 128 19.90 10.86 0.91
C PHE A 128 19.90 12.08 -0.02
N TYR A 129 18.72 12.63 -0.32
CA TYR A 129 18.56 13.85 -1.10
C TYR A 129 18.37 15.09 -0.21
N LYS A 130 18.99 15.12 0.97
CA LYS A 130 18.87 16.23 1.93
C LYS A 130 17.41 16.61 2.23
N ASN A 131 16.49 15.63 2.23
CA ASN A 131 15.05 15.84 2.40
C ASN A 131 14.44 16.82 1.39
N SER A 132 14.97 16.88 0.15
CA SER A 132 14.39 17.67 -0.95
C SER A 132 13.48 16.85 -1.86
N VAL A 133 13.45 15.53 -1.69
CA VAL A 133 12.67 14.59 -2.51
C VAL A 133 11.82 13.73 -1.58
N ARG A 134 10.53 13.62 -1.89
CA ARG A 134 9.60 12.71 -1.21
C ARG A 134 9.85 11.26 -1.63
N SER A 135 9.62 10.33 -0.72
CA SER A 135 9.64 8.88 -0.99
C SER A 135 8.31 8.26 -0.66
N VAL A 136 7.89 7.31 -1.51
CA VAL A 136 6.71 6.48 -1.28
C VAL A 136 7.14 5.03 -1.15
N GLU A 137 6.79 4.43 -0.02
CA GLU A 137 7.02 3.02 0.28
C GLU A 137 5.70 2.29 0.48
N VAL A 138 5.41 1.31 -0.36
CA VAL A 138 4.14 0.57 -0.35
C VAL A 138 4.37 -0.84 0.17
N HIS A 139 3.61 -1.25 1.17
CA HIS A 139 3.54 -2.64 1.60
C HIS A 139 2.23 -3.26 1.13
N LEU A 140 2.33 -4.25 0.24
CA LEU A 140 1.19 -5.05 -0.17
C LEU A 140 0.82 -6.00 0.97
N MET A 141 -0.44 -5.98 1.39
CA MET A 141 -0.95 -6.81 2.48
C MET A 141 -1.26 -8.23 1.97
N HIS A 142 -0.25 -8.83 1.31
CA HIS A 142 -0.33 -10.13 0.65
C HIS A 142 1.05 -10.80 0.62
N GLY A 143 1.07 -12.12 0.83
CA GLY A 143 2.28 -12.93 0.73
C GLY A 143 2.69 -13.13 -0.73
N LEU A 144 3.61 -12.33 -1.24
CA LEU A 144 4.18 -12.52 -2.57
C LEU A 144 5.44 -13.39 -2.48
N SER A 145 5.45 -14.50 -3.23
CA SER A 145 6.59 -15.42 -3.29
C SER A 145 7.75 -14.93 -4.16
N HIS A 146 7.55 -13.86 -4.94
CA HIS A 146 8.54 -13.33 -5.88
C HIS A 146 8.70 -11.82 -5.77
N GLN A 147 9.90 -11.35 -6.10
CA GLN A 147 10.17 -9.93 -6.25
C GLN A 147 9.45 -9.39 -7.49
N PHE A 148 8.91 -8.19 -7.39
CA PHE A 148 8.14 -7.53 -8.44
C PHE A 148 8.76 -6.17 -8.83
N TYR A 149 10.08 -6.06 -8.71
CA TYR A 149 10.83 -4.91 -9.24
C TYR A 149 10.57 -4.72 -10.74
N GLU A 150 10.63 -3.47 -11.21
CA GLU A 150 10.30 -3.03 -12.56
C GLU A 150 8.84 -3.23 -12.98
N SER A 151 8.02 -3.88 -12.15
CA SER A 151 6.58 -3.98 -12.39
C SER A 151 5.94 -2.62 -12.19
N HIS A 152 4.92 -2.32 -12.99
CA HIS A 152 4.15 -1.10 -12.84
C HIS A 152 3.13 -1.27 -11.71
N MET A 153 3.03 -0.27 -10.84
CA MET A 153 2.08 -0.23 -9.74
C MET A 153 1.19 1.00 -9.85
N ASN A 154 -0.12 0.80 -9.81
CA ASN A 154 -1.14 1.85 -9.70
C ASN A 154 -1.69 1.84 -8.27
N LEU A 155 -1.82 2.99 -7.64
CA LEU A 155 -2.30 3.13 -6.27
C LEU A 155 -3.53 4.01 -6.22
N VAL A 156 -4.50 3.60 -5.41
CA VAL A 156 -5.65 4.41 -5.00
C VAL A 156 -5.60 4.51 -3.48
N VAL A 157 -5.22 5.68 -2.98
CA VAL A 157 -5.07 5.98 -1.56
C VAL A 157 -6.40 6.54 -1.05
N LEU A 158 -6.93 5.94 0.01
CA LEU A 158 -8.30 6.19 0.49
C LEU A 158 -8.38 6.90 1.84
N GLY A 159 -7.25 6.99 2.56
CA GLY A 159 -7.21 7.68 3.82
C GLY A 159 -5.84 7.67 4.47
N PHE A 160 -5.73 8.51 5.48
CA PHE A 160 -4.59 8.63 6.39
C PHE A 160 -4.84 7.80 7.65
N ILE A 161 -3.81 7.10 8.13
CA ILE A 161 -3.83 6.34 9.39
C ILE A 161 -3.23 7.17 10.52
N ARG A 162 -2.00 7.67 10.32
CA ARG A 162 -1.22 8.37 11.37
C ARG A 162 0.00 9.10 10.81
N PRO A 163 0.54 10.10 11.52
CA PRO A 163 1.82 10.72 11.16
C PRO A 163 3.00 9.78 11.42
N GLU A 164 4.20 10.22 11.01
CA GLU A 164 5.46 9.55 11.32
C GLU A 164 5.74 9.56 12.83
N TYR A 165 6.06 8.38 13.37
CA TYR A 165 6.42 8.21 14.77
C TYR A 165 7.92 7.95 14.96
N ASP A 166 8.46 8.40 16.09
CA ASP A 166 9.83 8.16 16.52
C ASP A 166 9.86 6.91 17.41
N TYR A 167 10.63 5.91 17.00
CA TYR A 167 10.71 4.64 17.71
C TYR A 167 12.05 4.50 18.42
N VAL A 168 11.99 4.02 19.66
CA VAL A 168 13.17 3.72 20.48
C VAL A 168 13.66 2.28 20.32
N SER A 169 12.86 1.41 19.68
CA SER A 169 13.20 0.01 19.42
C SER A 169 12.65 -0.49 18.08
N LYS A 170 13.24 -1.56 17.54
CA LYS A 170 12.75 -2.23 16.32
C LYS A 170 11.39 -2.88 16.56
N GLU A 171 11.19 -3.41 17.75
CA GLU A 171 9.99 -4.15 18.15
C GLU A 171 8.77 -3.22 18.18
N SER A 172 8.90 -2.02 18.77
CA SER A 172 7.82 -1.02 18.80
C SER A 172 7.45 -0.54 17.40
N LEU A 173 8.43 -0.37 16.50
CA LEU A 173 8.17 -0.08 15.09
C LEU A 173 7.37 -1.19 14.42
N VAL A 174 7.77 -2.45 14.61
CA VAL A 174 7.07 -3.61 14.00
C VAL A 174 5.65 -3.75 14.53
N GLU A 175 5.43 -3.53 15.83
CA GLU A 175 4.10 -3.55 16.45
C GLU A 175 3.17 -2.49 15.87
N ASP A 176 3.68 -1.27 15.67
CA ASP A 176 2.88 -0.20 15.07
C ASP A 176 2.58 -0.46 13.59
N ILE A 177 3.51 -1.05 12.84
CA ILE A 177 3.25 -1.44 11.44
C ILE A 177 2.18 -2.54 11.38
N ARG A 178 2.23 -3.54 12.27
CA ARG A 178 1.16 -4.56 12.35
C ARG A 178 -0.19 -3.92 12.68
N THR A 179 -0.20 -2.95 13.58
CA THR A 179 -1.40 -2.17 13.90
C THR A 179 -1.90 -1.39 12.68
N ASP A 180 -1.00 -0.77 11.90
CA ASP A 180 -1.36 -0.06 10.67
C ASP A 180 -2.02 -0.99 9.64
N ILE A 181 -1.45 -2.20 9.46
CA ILE A 181 -1.97 -3.23 8.56
C ILE A 181 -3.37 -3.68 8.98
N ASP A 182 -3.57 -3.92 10.28
CA ASP A 182 -4.85 -4.32 10.85
C ASP A 182 -5.92 -3.22 10.68
N VAL A 183 -5.56 -1.97 11.00
CA VAL A 183 -6.42 -0.79 10.84
C VAL A 183 -6.80 -0.58 9.38
N ALA A 184 -5.83 -0.69 8.46
CA ALA A 184 -6.07 -0.63 7.03
C ALA A 184 -7.04 -1.73 6.57
N GLY A 185 -6.80 -2.97 6.99
CA GLY A 185 -7.63 -4.11 6.62
C GLY A 185 -9.09 -3.93 7.08
N ARG A 186 -9.30 -3.54 8.34
CA ARG A 186 -10.65 -3.25 8.86
C ARG A 186 -11.30 -2.08 8.11
N SER A 187 -10.54 -1.01 7.87
CA SER A 187 -11.04 0.19 7.17
C SER A 187 -11.45 -0.11 5.73
N LEU A 188 -10.67 -0.91 5.00
CA LEU A 188 -10.94 -1.35 3.63
C LEU A 188 -12.09 -2.34 3.50
N CYS A 189 -12.40 -3.10 4.57
CA CYS A 189 -13.55 -4.01 4.57
C CYS A 189 -14.90 -3.27 4.54
N ARG A 190 -14.97 -1.99 4.90
CA ARG A 190 -16.22 -1.21 4.87
C ARG A 190 -16.69 -1.00 3.43
N GLU A 191 -18.01 -1.02 3.22
CA GLU A 191 -18.65 -1.01 1.88
C GLU A 191 -18.08 0.08 0.95
N LYS A 192 -18.07 1.33 1.43
CA LYS A 192 -17.63 2.51 0.66
C LYS A 192 -16.14 2.58 0.36
N TYR A 193 -15.34 1.70 0.98
CA TYR A 193 -13.90 1.61 0.72
C TYR A 193 -13.56 0.41 -0.17
N ARG A 194 -14.31 -0.68 0.02
CA ARG A 194 -14.17 -1.94 -0.73
C ARG A 194 -14.47 -1.79 -2.21
N GLU A 195 -15.44 -0.96 -2.57
CA GLU A 195 -15.83 -0.72 -3.97
C GLU A 195 -14.66 -0.23 -4.85
N TYR A 196 -13.70 0.49 -4.27
CA TYR A 196 -12.51 0.96 -4.97
C TYR A 196 -11.56 -0.17 -5.41
N ALA A 197 -11.67 -1.38 -4.85
CA ALA A 197 -10.91 -2.53 -5.36
C ALA A 197 -11.31 -2.91 -6.80
N GLY A 198 -12.53 -2.52 -7.23
CA GLY A 198 -13.04 -2.72 -8.58
C GLY A 198 -12.70 -1.59 -9.56
N GLU A 199 -11.94 -0.58 -9.13
CA GLU A 199 -11.65 0.58 -9.95
C GLU A 199 -10.77 0.23 -11.16
N GLY A 200 -11.23 0.58 -12.36
CA GLY A 200 -10.51 0.27 -13.61
C GLY A 200 -9.07 0.81 -13.65
N TYR A 201 -8.82 1.96 -13.00
CA TYR A 201 -7.48 2.54 -12.87
C TYR A 201 -6.46 1.56 -12.29
N LEU A 202 -6.85 0.71 -11.33
CA LEU A 202 -5.95 -0.28 -10.71
C LEU A 202 -5.54 -1.41 -11.67
N ARG A 203 -6.21 -1.55 -12.82
CA ARG A 203 -5.92 -2.59 -13.83
C ARG A 203 -5.39 -2.02 -15.15
N GLU A 204 -5.34 -0.71 -15.28
CA GLU A 204 -4.95 -0.02 -16.49
C GLU A 204 -3.45 0.32 -16.49
N PHE A 205 -2.65 -0.54 -17.13
CA PHE A 205 -1.18 -0.38 -17.21
C PHE A 205 -0.68 0.08 -18.59
N GLY A 206 -1.57 0.14 -19.60
CA GLY A 206 -1.21 0.50 -20.97
C GLY A 206 -0.74 1.95 -21.10
N GLY A 207 0.37 2.17 -21.82
CA GLY A 207 0.89 3.51 -22.14
C GLY A 207 1.62 4.26 -21.01
N ARG A 208 1.75 3.67 -19.82
CA ARG A 208 2.36 4.31 -18.64
C ARG A 208 3.79 3.79 -18.41
N SER A 209 4.73 4.21 -19.25
CA SER A 209 6.16 3.87 -19.09
C SER A 209 6.92 4.80 -18.14
N GLU A 210 6.33 5.94 -17.78
CA GLU A 210 6.89 7.00 -16.94
C GLU A 210 5.90 7.39 -15.83
N VAL A 211 6.44 7.91 -14.72
CA VAL A 211 5.68 8.34 -13.52
C VAL A 211 4.68 9.41 -13.91
N GLY A 212 3.38 9.11 -13.84
CA GLY A 212 2.31 10.08 -14.06
C GLY A 212 1.76 10.60 -12.74
N SER A 213 1.81 11.91 -12.52
CA SER A 213 1.10 12.64 -11.46
C SER A 213 -0.39 12.75 -11.73
#